data_AF-A0A482TS79-F1
#
_entry.id   AF-A0A482TS79-F1
#
_cell.length_a   1.000
_cell.length_b   1.000
_cell.length_c   1.000
_cell.angle_alpha   90.00
_cell.angle_beta   90.00
_cell.angle_gamma   90.00
#
_symmetry.space_group_name_H-M   'P 1'
#
loop_
_entity.id
_entity.type
_entity.pdbx_description
1 polymer ?
#
loop_
_entity_poly.entity_id
_entity_poly.type
_entity_poly.pdbx_seq_one_letter_code
_entity_poly.pdbx_strand_id
1 'polypeptide(L)'
;DGEPEERYKKAKTVLAWAADCIDSDVLQEIERSQAEDIKQAWRDAAEAELTQREIEQFAEDPPDKLDGWTRLDANHDAVTVAYVADNHGTPSVAAVFEDADSELKAREFTLEEWKENDGNPREARPNRFCVTTDGDGAYAQLRSHLLTFEVESMEPLEV
;
A
#
# COMPACT_ATOMS: atom_id res chain seq x y z
N ASP A 1 30.18 19.65 48.90
CA ASP A 1 29.74 20.54 47.82
C ASP A 1 30.93 21.17 47.13
N GLY A 2 31.37 20.60 46.01
CA GLY A 2 32.59 21.04 45.31
C GLY A 2 32.40 22.39 44.62
N GLU A 3 33.39 23.29 44.80
CA GLU A 3 33.42 24.64 44.25
C GLU A 3 33.22 24.66 42.72
N PRO A 4 32.65 25.74 42.16
CA PRO A 4 32.36 25.85 40.73
C PRO A 4 33.60 25.62 39.83
N GLU A 5 34.79 25.93 40.32
CA GLU A 5 36.07 25.66 39.62
C GLU A 5 36.42 24.16 39.54
N GLU A 6 36.15 23.39 40.59
CA GLU A 6 36.38 21.94 40.60
C GLU A 6 35.42 21.22 39.65
N ARG A 7 34.15 21.66 39.61
CA ARG A 7 33.16 21.16 38.65
C ARG A 7 33.56 21.47 37.22
N TYR A 8 34.06 22.68 36.97
CA TYR A 8 34.55 23.08 35.65
C TYR A 8 35.78 22.28 35.20
N LYS A 9 36.76 22.07 36.09
CA LYS A 9 37.92 21.21 35.82
C LYS A 9 37.50 19.76 35.54
N LYS A 10 36.61 19.18 36.34
CA LYS A 10 36.10 17.82 36.11
C LYS A 10 35.37 17.69 34.77
N ALA A 11 34.50 18.65 34.43
CA ALA A 11 33.80 18.65 33.15
C ALA A 11 34.78 18.72 31.96
N LYS A 12 35.81 19.56 32.06
CA LYS A 12 36.84 19.68 31.03
C LYS A 12 37.67 18.39 30.87
N THR A 13 37.99 17.72 31.98
CA THR A 13 38.67 16.42 31.96
C THR A 13 37.81 15.31 31.35
N VAL A 14 36.51 15.28 31.67
CA VAL A 14 35.58 14.30 31.10
C VAL A 14 35.41 14.52 29.59
N LEU A 15 35.29 15.77 29.14
CA LEU A 15 35.23 16.11 27.72
C LEU A 15 36.52 15.76 26.98
N ALA A 16 37.69 16.02 27.58
CA ALA A 16 38.97 15.64 27.01
C ALA A 16 39.12 14.12 26.91
N TRP A 17 38.70 13.38 27.93
CA TRP A 17 38.71 11.91 27.93
C TRP A 17 37.74 11.33 26.91
N ALA A 18 36.55 11.89 26.78
CA ALA A 18 35.60 11.49 25.74
C ALA A 18 36.15 11.75 24.34
N ALA A 19 36.84 12.88 24.12
CA ALA A 19 37.51 13.18 22.85
C ALA A 19 38.71 12.26 22.55
N ASP A 20 39.39 11.75 23.59
CA ASP A 20 40.54 10.82 23.46
C ASP A 20 40.08 9.35 23.33
N CYS A 21 38.87 9.02 23.81
CA CYS A 21 38.28 7.68 23.74
C CYS A 21 37.32 7.46 22.55
N ILE A 22 36.84 8.53 21.92
CA ILE A 22 36.06 8.44 20.70
C ILE A 22 37.05 8.51 19.53
N ASP A 23 37.37 7.35 18.99
CA ASP A 23 38.20 7.21 17.80
C ASP A 23 37.57 8.00 16.64
N SER A 24 38.36 8.77 15.89
CA SER A 24 37.89 9.49 14.71
C SER A 24 37.26 8.56 13.68
N ASP A 25 37.72 7.31 13.65
CA ASP A 25 37.17 6.26 12.78
C ASP A 25 35.75 5.88 13.22
N VAL A 26 35.47 5.86 14.53
CA VAL A 26 34.13 5.61 15.08
C VAL A 26 33.18 6.77 14.76
N LEU A 27 33.65 8.02 14.82
CA LEU A 27 32.84 9.18 14.41
C LEU A 27 32.52 9.14 12.91
N GLN A 28 33.50 8.83 12.05
CA GLN A 28 33.28 8.67 10.62
C GLN A 28 32.31 7.54 10.29
N GLU A 29 32.36 6.43 11.03
CA GLU A 29 31.42 5.32 10.87
C GLU A 29 29.99 5.74 11.23
N ILE A 30 29.80 6.48 12.33
CA ILE A 30 28.50 7.01 12.74
C ILE A 30 27.97 8.01 11.71
N GLU A 31 28.81 8.94 11.23
CA GLU A 31 28.43 9.91 10.20
C GLU A 31 28.03 9.23 8.89
N ARG A 32 28.76 8.19 8.48
CA ARG A 32 28.43 7.40 7.28
C ARG A 32 27.10 6.68 7.47
N SER A 33 26.89 6.02 8.61
CA SER A 33 25.62 5.34 8.91
C SER A 33 24.45 6.33 8.88
N GLN A 34 24.58 7.50 9.52
CA GLN A 34 23.52 8.51 9.49
C GLN A 34 23.26 9.03 8.07
N ALA A 35 24.31 9.22 7.26
CA ALA A 35 24.15 9.63 5.87
C ALA A 35 23.47 8.54 5.02
N GLU A 36 23.72 7.27 5.30
CA GLU A 36 23.06 6.13 4.67
C GLU A 36 21.59 6.03 5.09
N ASP A 37 21.30 6.17 6.39
CA ASP A 37 19.94 6.18 6.94
C ASP A 37 19.11 7.30 6.34
N ILE A 38 19.67 8.52 6.25
CA ILE A 38 19.00 9.66 5.61
C ILE A 38 18.73 9.35 4.14
N LYS A 39 19.71 8.82 3.39
CA LYS A 39 19.51 8.47 1.98
C LYS A 39 18.43 7.41 1.81
N GLN A 40 18.35 6.44 2.71
CA GLN A 40 17.32 5.41 2.66
C GLN A 40 15.94 6.01 2.95
N ALA A 41 15.82 6.82 4.00
CA ALA A 41 14.57 7.52 4.32
C ALA A 41 14.05 8.38 3.16
N TRP A 42 14.94 9.06 2.42
CA TRP A 42 14.56 9.81 1.21
C TRP A 42 14.07 8.90 0.08
N ARG A 43 14.67 7.72 -0.11
CA ARG A 43 14.22 6.75 -1.11
C ARG A 43 12.85 6.20 -0.74
N ASP A 44 12.69 5.78 0.51
CA ASP A 44 11.44 5.23 1.02
C ASP A 44 10.31 6.27 0.90
N ALA A 45 10.58 7.53 1.25
CA ALA A 45 9.61 8.61 1.10
C ALA A 45 9.24 8.89 -0.36
N ALA A 46 10.22 8.86 -1.27
CA ALA A 46 9.97 9.05 -2.70
C ALA A 46 9.17 7.87 -3.31
N GLU A 47 9.44 6.65 -2.87
CA GLU A 47 8.70 5.44 -3.28
C GLU A 47 7.25 5.49 -2.76
N ALA A 48 7.05 5.85 -1.49
CA ALA A 48 5.71 6.03 -0.93
C ALA A 48 4.90 7.12 -1.67
N GLU A 49 5.54 8.25 -2.01
CA GLU A 49 4.89 9.31 -2.77
C GLU A 49 4.52 8.88 -4.18
N LEU A 50 5.39 8.11 -4.86
CA LEU A 50 5.09 7.53 -6.16
C LEU A 50 3.88 6.60 -6.07
N THR A 51 3.89 5.65 -5.14
CA THR A 51 2.79 4.69 -4.96
C THR A 51 1.47 5.38 -4.64
N GLN A 52 1.49 6.42 -3.81
CA GLN A 52 0.31 7.21 -3.50
C GLN A 52 -0.27 7.88 -4.76
N ARG A 53 0.58 8.47 -5.62
CA ARG A 53 0.13 9.07 -6.88
C ARG A 53 -0.46 8.03 -7.84
N GLU A 54 0.10 6.83 -7.89
CA GLU A 54 -0.44 5.75 -8.71
C GLU A 54 -1.81 5.26 -8.21
N ILE A 55 -2.01 5.23 -6.88
CA ILE A 55 -3.31 4.91 -6.27
C ILE A 55 -4.33 6.01 -6.60
N GLU A 56 -3.94 7.28 -6.48
CA GLU A 56 -4.80 8.42 -6.83
C GLU A 56 -5.20 8.40 -8.31
N GLN A 57 -4.23 8.17 -9.20
CA GLN A 57 -4.51 8.05 -10.64
C GLN A 57 -5.43 6.86 -10.93
N PHE A 58 -5.22 5.72 -10.27
CA PHE A 58 -6.09 4.55 -10.43
C PHE A 58 -7.52 4.82 -9.93
N ALA A 59 -7.69 5.64 -8.89
CA ALA A 59 -9.01 6.02 -8.40
C ALA A 59 -9.73 7.02 -9.32
N GLU A 60 -8.99 7.94 -9.94
CA GLU A 60 -9.54 8.94 -10.86
C GLU A 60 -9.91 8.35 -12.23
N ASP A 61 -9.04 7.53 -12.81
CA ASP A 61 -9.22 6.92 -14.12
C ASP A 61 -8.77 5.44 -14.12
N PRO A 62 -9.60 4.53 -13.59
CA PRO A 62 -9.26 3.10 -13.57
C PRO A 62 -9.10 2.55 -15.00
N PRO A 63 -7.97 1.92 -15.34
CA PRO A 63 -7.70 1.46 -16.70
C PRO A 63 -8.62 0.29 -17.09
N ASP A 64 -8.92 0.14 -18.38
CA ASP A 64 -9.76 -0.96 -18.88
C ASP A 64 -9.15 -2.35 -18.65
N LYS A 65 -7.83 -2.43 -18.53
CA LYS A 65 -7.10 -3.67 -18.25
C LYS A 65 -5.94 -3.41 -17.30
N LEU A 66 -5.75 -4.32 -16.36
CA LEU A 66 -4.63 -4.27 -15.41
C LEU A 66 -4.21 -5.70 -15.07
N ASP A 67 -2.98 -6.07 -15.44
CA ASP A 67 -2.36 -7.34 -15.06
C ASP A 67 -3.25 -8.59 -15.26
N GLY A 68 -3.80 -8.74 -16.47
CA GLY A 68 -4.70 -9.85 -16.82
C GLY A 68 -6.17 -9.61 -16.46
N TRP A 69 -6.44 -8.74 -15.50
CA TRP A 69 -7.80 -8.30 -15.19
C TRP A 69 -8.37 -7.37 -16.24
N THR A 70 -9.66 -7.52 -16.54
CA THR A 70 -10.39 -6.64 -17.46
C THR A 70 -11.51 -5.94 -16.71
N ARG A 71 -11.69 -4.63 -16.96
CA ARG A 71 -12.74 -3.82 -16.37
C ARG A 71 -14.11 -4.36 -16.79
N LEU A 72 -14.97 -4.60 -15.81
CA LEU A 72 -16.34 -5.05 -15.98
C LEU A 72 -17.26 -3.83 -15.90
N ASP A 73 -18.17 -3.69 -16.87
CA ASP A 73 -19.26 -2.72 -16.76
C ASP A 73 -20.29 -3.28 -15.76
N ALA A 74 -20.31 -2.68 -14.57
CA ALA A 74 -21.15 -3.16 -13.48
C ALA A 74 -22.55 -2.55 -13.59
N ASN A 75 -23.57 -3.39 -13.65
CA ASN A 75 -24.97 -2.97 -13.81
C ASN A 75 -25.62 -2.40 -12.53
N HIS A 76 -24.84 -2.15 -11.47
CA HIS A 76 -25.37 -1.79 -10.15
C HIS A 76 -24.76 -0.49 -9.61
N ASP A 77 -25.60 0.48 -9.24
CA ASP A 77 -25.21 1.86 -8.87
C ASP A 77 -24.23 1.95 -7.69
N ALA A 78 -24.25 0.97 -6.78
CA ALA A 78 -23.31 0.94 -5.65
C ALA A 78 -21.87 0.63 -6.05
N VAL A 79 -21.65 0.06 -7.25
CA VAL A 79 -20.33 -0.34 -7.73
C VAL A 79 -19.66 0.85 -8.39
N THR A 80 -18.47 1.21 -7.90
CA THR A 80 -17.69 2.30 -8.50
C THR A 80 -16.77 1.79 -9.59
N VAL A 81 -16.13 0.64 -9.35
CA VAL A 81 -15.31 -0.06 -10.36
C VAL A 81 -15.30 -1.54 -10.06
N ALA A 82 -15.32 -2.37 -11.11
CA ALA A 82 -15.17 -3.81 -11.01
C ALA A 82 -14.22 -4.32 -12.09
N TYR A 83 -13.49 -5.36 -11.76
CA TYR A 83 -12.58 -6.08 -12.63
C TYR A 83 -12.89 -7.55 -12.59
N VAL A 84 -12.70 -8.23 -13.72
CA VAL A 84 -13.03 -9.64 -13.91
C VAL A 84 -11.82 -10.37 -14.49
N ALA A 85 -11.52 -11.55 -13.95
CA ALA A 85 -10.49 -12.44 -14.44
C ALA A 85 -10.74 -13.89 -14.00
N ASP A 86 -10.00 -14.84 -14.56
CA ASP A 86 -9.90 -16.19 -14.01
C ASP A 86 -8.71 -16.25 -13.05
N ASN A 87 -8.99 -16.39 -11.76
CA ASN A 87 -8.01 -16.47 -10.71
C ASN A 87 -7.77 -17.95 -10.34
N HIS A 88 -6.70 -18.54 -10.90
CA HIS A 88 -6.30 -19.93 -10.66
C HIS A 88 -7.44 -20.96 -10.88
N GLY A 89 -8.21 -20.82 -11.96
CA GLY A 89 -9.33 -21.68 -12.33
C GLY A 89 -10.67 -21.27 -11.71
N THR A 90 -10.72 -20.12 -11.03
CA THR A 90 -11.95 -19.56 -10.46
C THR A 90 -12.25 -18.20 -11.09
N PRO A 91 -13.31 -18.08 -11.90
CA PRO A 91 -13.81 -16.80 -12.38
C PRO A 91 -14.16 -15.90 -11.20
N SER A 92 -13.46 -14.78 -11.08
CA SER A 92 -13.56 -13.85 -9.96
C SER A 92 -13.86 -12.43 -10.43
N VAL A 93 -14.57 -11.68 -9.58
CA VAL A 93 -14.81 -10.25 -9.70
C VAL A 93 -14.20 -9.53 -8.51
N ALA A 94 -13.25 -8.63 -8.75
CA ALA A 94 -12.71 -7.74 -7.72
C ALA A 94 -13.30 -6.34 -7.91
N ALA A 95 -13.95 -5.79 -6.89
CA ALA A 95 -14.72 -4.55 -7.01
C ALA A 95 -14.52 -3.59 -5.83
N VAL A 96 -14.59 -2.30 -6.15
CA VAL A 96 -14.80 -1.21 -5.18
C VAL A 96 -16.26 -0.78 -5.25
N PHE A 97 -16.90 -0.69 -4.09
CA PHE A 97 -18.32 -0.33 -3.97
C PHE A 97 -18.61 0.39 -2.66
N GLU A 98 -19.69 1.15 -2.63
CA GLU A 98 -20.21 1.76 -1.41
C GLU A 98 -21.05 0.73 -0.63
N ASP A 99 -20.75 0.52 0.64
CA ASP A 99 -21.55 -0.31 1.53
C ASP A 99 -22.81 0.40 2.05
N ALA A 100 -23.52 -0.22 3.00
CA ALA A 100 -24.75 0.32 3.56
C ALA A 100 -24.53 1.60 4.39
N ASP A 101 -23.31 1.81 4.91
CA ASP A 101 -22.92 2.97 5.70
C ASP A 101 -22.30 4.07 4.82
N SER A 102 -22.39 3.93 3.49
CA SER A 102 -21.75 4.81 2.49
C SER A 102 -20.23 4.83 2.59
N GLU A 103 -19.62 3.77 3.11
CA GLU A 103 -18.17 3.60 3.13
C GLU A 103 -17.72 2.80 1.90
N LEU A 104 -16.65 3.25 1.25
CA LEU A 104 -16.06 2.50 0.15
C LEU A 104 -15.34 1.26 0.68
N LYS A 105 -15.65 0.10 0.11
CA LYS A 105 -15.02 -1.19 0.40
C LYS A 105 -14.48 -1.81 -0.87
N ALA A 106 -13.40 -2.59 -0.74
CA ALA A 106 -12.86 -3.42 -1.80
C ALA A 106 -13.00 -4.90 -1.45
N ARG A 107 -13.64 -5.69 -2.30
CA ARG A 107 -13.81 -7.14 -2.10
C ARG A 107 -13.71 -7.91 -3.42
N GLU A 108 -13.33 -9.18 -3.28
CA GLU A 108 -13.39 -10.17 -4.34
C GLU A 108 -14.62 -11.07 -4.13
N PHE A 109 -15.32 -11.36 -5.21
CA PHE A 109 -16.47 -12.24 -5.33
C PHE A 109 -16.18 -13.30 -6.39
N THR A 110 -16.85 -14.44 -6.34
CA THR A 110 -16.89 -15.32 -7.51
C THR A 110 -17.81 -14.70 -8.57
N LEU A 111 -17.54 -14.92 -9.84
CA LEU A 111 -18.38 -14.42 -10.93
C LEU A 111 -19.80 -15.02 -10.85
N GLU A 112 -19.93 -16.25 -10.38
CA GLU A 112 -21.23 -16.92 -10.15
C GLU A 112 -22.07 -16.13 -9.13
N GLU A 113 -21.55 -15.93 -7.91
CA GLU A 113 -22.25 -15.17 -6.86
C GLU A 113 -22.55 -13.74 -7.29
N TRP A 114 -21.61 -13.10 -8.00
CA TRP A 114 -21.84 -11.76 -8.56
C TRP A 114 -23.05 -11.73 -9.48
N LYS A 115 -23.17 -12.69 -10.41
CA LYS A 115 -24.28 -12.77 -11.36
C LYS A 115 -25.60 -13.17 -10.69
N GLU A 116 -25.58 -14.11 -9.75
CA GLU A 116 -26.77 -14.55 -9.03
C GLU A 116 -27.43 -13.41 -8.23
N ASN A 117 -26.65 -12.40 -7.84
CA ASN A 117 -27.12 -11.23 -7.12
C ASN A 117 -27.20 -9.98 -8.02
N ASP A 118 -27.29 -10.14 -9.35
CA ASP A 118 -27.42 -9.05 -10.32
C ASP A 118 -26.33 -7.95 -10.18
N GLY A 119 -25.12 -8.38 -9.81
CA GLY A 119 -23.99 -7.49 -9.56
C GLY A 119 -24.10 -6.64 -8.29
N ASN A 120 -25.00 -6.97 -7.36
CA ASN A 120 -25.14 -6.28 -6.08
C ASN A 120 -24.07 -6.76 -5.07
N PRO A 121 -23.02 -5.96 -4.79
CA PRO A 121 -21.95 -6.37 -3.90
C PRO A 121 -22.34 -6.38 -2.41
N ARG A 122 -23.50 -5.80 -2.06
CA ARG A 122 -24.02 -5.76 -0.69
C ARG A 122 -24.74 -7.05 -0.30
N GLU A 123 -25.27 -7.78 -1.29
CA GLU A 123 -25.97 -9.05 -1.12
C GLU A 123 -25.10 -10.24 -1.52
N ALA A 124 -24.26 -10.07 -2.55
CA ALA A 124 -23.34 -11.10 -3.02
C ALA A 124 -22.40 -11.56 -1.89
N ARG A 125 -22.23 -12.87 -1.73
CA ARG A 125 -21.32 -13.41 -0.73
C ARG A 125 -19.87 -13.13 -1.16
N PRO A 126 -19.05 -12.46 -0.33
CA PRO A 126 -17.64 -12.27 -0.65
C PRO A 126 -16.90 -13.60 -0.72
N ASN A 127 -16.06 -13.74 -1.74
CA ASN A 127 -15.07 -14.80 -1.83
C ASN A 127 -13.88 -14.47 -0.91
N ARG A 128 -13.35 -13.24 -1.04
CA ARG A 128 -12.18 -12.79 -0.30
C ARG A 128 -12.16 -11.28 -0.09
N PHE A 129 -11.37 -10.85 0.88
CA PHE A 129 -10.93 -9.46 0.96
C PHE A 129 -9.85 -9.17 -0.09
N CYS A 130 -9.87 -7.95 -0.62
CA CYS A 130 -8.77 -7.46 -1.44
C CYS A 130 -7.49 -7.36 -0.58
N VAL A 131 -6.36 -7.76 -1.16
CA VAL A 131 -5.07 -7.72 -0.45
C VAL A 131 -4.56 -6.30 -0.49
N THR A 132 -3.94 -5.86 0.60
CA THR A 132 -3.34 -4.53 0.72
C THR A 132 -1.90 -4.70 1.13
N THR A 133 -1.00 -4.31 0.25
CA THR A 133 0.44 -4.20 0.53
C THR A 133 0.85 -2.75 0.70
N ASP A 134 0.15 -1.82 0.04
CA ASP A 134 0.54 -0.43 -0.05
C ASP A 134 -0.68 0.50 0.01
N GLY A 135 -0.61 1.52 0.87
CA GLY A 135 -1.63 2.56 1.01
C GLY A 135 -2.89 2.13 1.78
N ASP A 136 -3.69 3.13 2.15
CA ASP A 136 -4.97 2.95 2.84
C ASP A 136 -6.14 3.24 1.87
N GLY A 137 -7.24 2.51 2.06
CA GLY A 137 -8.51 2.76 1.34
C GLY A 137 -8.85 1.72 0.26
N ALA A 138 -10.10 1.78 -0.23
CA ALA A 138 -10.64 0.76 -1.14
C ALA A 138 -9.90 0.67 -2.48
N TYR A 139 -9.51 1.81 -3.08
CA TYR A 139 -8.76 1.81 -4.34
C TYR A 139 -7.34 1.29 -4.18
N ALA A 140 -6.67 1.60 -3.07
CA ALA A 140 -5.36 1.05 -2.75
C ALA A 140 -5.42 -0.48 -2.62
N GLN A 141 -6.42 -0.97 -1.87
CA GLN A 141 -6.71 -2.40 -1.70
C GLN A 141 -7.02 -3.09 -3.04
N LEU A 142 -7.88 -2.49 -3.87
CA LEU A 142 -8.20 -3.07 -5.17
C LEU A 142 -6.95 -3.10 -6.06
N ARG A 143 -6.22 -2.00 -6.21
CA ARG A 143 -5.03 -1.94 -7.05
C ARG A 143 -3.96 -2.95 -6.62
N SER A 144 -3.65 -2.98 -5.32
CA SER A 144 -2.69 -3.94 -4.75
C SER A 144 -3.14 -5.37 -5.02
N HIS A 145 -4.43 -5.68 -4.83
CA HIS A 145 -4.99 -6.99 -5.16
C HIS A 145 -4.80 -7.36 -6.63
N LEU A 146 -5.16 -6.47 -7.56
CA LEU A 146 -5.06 -6.74 -9.00
C LEU A 146 -3.60 -7.02 -9.43
N LEU A 147 -2.64 -6.30 -8.86
CA LEU A 147 -1.20 -6.47 -9.14
C LEU A 147 -0.54 -7.66 -8.41
N THR A 148 -1.24 -8.27 -7.44
CA THR A 148 -0.67 -9.36 -6.64
C THR A 148 -0.94 -10.73 -7.25
N PHE A 149 -2.08 -10.91 -7.94
CA PHE A 149 -2.49 -12.21 -8.46
C PHE A 149 -2.21 -12.30 -9.95
N GLU A 150 -1.34 -13.23 -10.33
CA GLU A 150 -1.21 -13.67 -11.72
C GLU A 150 -2.51 -14.38 -12.14
N VAL A 151 -3.34 -13.70 -12.93
CA VAL A 151 -4.63 -14.20 -13.40
C VAL A 151 -4.64 -14.39 -14.91
N GLU A 152 -5.56 -15.22 -15.38
CA GLU A 152 -5.83 -15.37 -16.81
C GLU A 152 -6.98 -14.43 -17.22
N SER A 153 -6.78 -13.70 -18.32
CA SER A 153 -7.83 -12.83 -18.85
C SER A 153 -9.01 -13.66 -19.35
N MET A 154 -10.22 -13.32 -18.93
CA MET A 154 -11.41 -13.94 -19.50
C MET A 154 -11.77 -13.33 -20.84
N GLU A 155 -12.28 -14.16 -21.76
CA GLU A 155 -12.91 -13.66 -22.98
C GLU A 155 -14.05 -12.70 -22.61
N PRO A 156 -14.26 -11.61 -23.38
CA PRO A 156 -15.32 -10.67 -23.10
C PRO A 156 -16.65 -11.43 -23.04
N LEU A 157 -17.25 -11.44 -21.85
CA LEU A 157 -18.58 -11.98 -21.64
C LEU A 157 -19.55 -11.08 -22.41
N GLU A 158 -20.11 -11.59 -23.51
CA GLU A 158 -21.25 -10.93 -24.15
C GLU A 158 -22.38 -10.85 -23.11
N VAL A 159 -22.77 -9.63 -22.74
CA VAL A 159 -23.90 -9.33 -21.84
C VAL A 159 -25.13 -9.03 -22.68
#